data_AF-A0A841Q200-F1
#
_entry.id   AF-A0A841Q200-F1
#
_cell.length_a   1.000
_cell.length_b   1.000
_cell.length_c   1.000
_cell.angle_alpha   90.00
_cell.angle_beta   90.00
_cell.angle_gamma   90.00
#
_symmetry.space_group_name_H-M   'P 1'
#
loop_
_entity.id
_entity.type
_entity.pdbx_description
1 polymer ?
#
loop_
_entity_poly.entity_id
_entity_poly.type
_entity_poly.pdbx_seq_one_letter_code
_entity_poly.pdbx_strand_id
1 'polypeptide(L)'
;MNPGWLFVLASLIAVVGITISFRQLITRLEDKLRDSEEVNQKTFQKDLSRLFIKIMIIESIPIILIFLGFIEMNYFELTNLFQVYIPLILVLGILVFGLISIFSTRGAVIAMHEIPKDTRGFIYTLLFIGMALVSAIPIISIISIFMILGQ
;
A
#
# COMPACT_ATOMS: atom_id res chain seq x y z
N MET A 1 -17.87 -9.62 15.54
CA MET A 1 -17.29 -10.50 14.49
C MET A 1 -15.87 -10.83 14.95
N ASN A 2 -15.10 -11.72 14.31
CA ASN A 2 -13.68 -11.83 14.70
C ASN A 2 -12.96 -10.57 14.18
N PRO A 3 -12.35 -9.75 15.06
CA PRO A 3 -11.76 -8.46 14.69
C PRO A 3 -10.60 -8.61 13.69
N GLY A 4 -9.95 -9.77 13.65
CA GLY A 4 -8.94 -10.12 12.65
C GLY A 4 -9.44 -9.94 11.21
N TRP A 5 -10.72 -10.22 10.93
CA TRP A 5 -11.27 -10.03 9.58
C TRP A 5 -11.42 -8.56 9.19
N LEU A 6 -11.65 -7.66 10.14
CA LEU A 6 -11.67 -6.22 9.87
C LEU A 6 -10.27 -5.73 9.47
N PHE A 7 -9.24 -6.21 10.15
CA PHE A 7 -7.84 -5.92 9.82
C PHE A 7 -7.42 -6.51 8.45
N VAL A 8 -7.89 -7.72 8.11
CA VAL A 8 -7.70 -8.32 6.78
C VAL A 8 -8.34 -7.46 5.69
N LEU A 9 -9.60 -7.05 5.88
CA LEU A 9 -10.32 -6.22 4.90
C LEU A 9 -9.67 -4.84 4.74
N ALA A 10 -9.25 -4.21 5.85
CA ALA A 10 -8.52 -2.94 5.84
C ALA A 10 -7.23 -3.06 5.01
N SER A 11 -6.44 -4.11 5.25
CA SER A 11 -5.21 -4.40 4.52
C SER A 11 -5.48 -4.63 3.03
N LEU A 12 -6.49 -5.43 2.69
CA LEU A 12 -6.83 -5.74 1.30
C LEU A 12 -7.20 -4.46 0.52
N ILE A 13 -8.09 -3.64 1.07
CA ILE A 13 -8.56 -2.40 0.43
C ILE A 13 -7.38 -1.43 0.25
N ALA A 14 -6.57 -1.24 1.28
CA ALA A 14 -5.40 -0.36 1.23
C ALA A 14 -4.40 -0.83 0.16
N VAL A 15 -3.98 -2.10 0.21
CA VAL A 15 -2.97 -2.63 -0.71
C VAL A 15 -3.44 -2.58 -2.16
N VAL A 16 -4.67 -3.02 -2.44
CA VAL A 16 -5.23 -3.01 -3.81
C VAL A 16 -5.36 -1.57 -4.32
N GLY A 17 -5.95 -0.67 -3.53
CA GLY A 17 -6.15 0.72 -3.93
C GLY A 17 -4.86 1.48 -4.17
N ILE A 18 -3.88 1.33 -3.27
CA ILE A 18 -2.56 1.97 -3.38
C ILE A 18 -1.81 1.41 -4.59
N THR A 19 -1.80 0.09 -4.79
CA THR A 19 -1.13 -0.54 -5.94
C THR A 19 -1.69 -0.04 -7.27
N ILE A 20 -3.02 0.06 -7.40
CA ILE A 20 -3.67 0.58 -8.61
C ILE A 20 -3.28 2.05 -8.83
N SER A 21 -3.35 2.87 -7.79
CA SER A 21 -3.02 4.31 -7.89
C SER A 21 -1.54 4.55 -8.23
N PHE A 22 -0.66 3.73 -7.65
CA PHE A 22 0.77 3.75 -7.92
C PHE A 22 1.07 3.36 -9.37
N ARG A 23 0.45 2.27 -9.86
CA ARG A 23 0.59 1.83 -11.25
C ARG A 23 0.14 2.91 -12.23
N GLN A 24 -1.00 3.57 -11.97
CA GLN A 24 -1.47 4.69 -12.79
C GLN A 24 -0.47 5.85 -12.84
N LEU A 25 0.18 6.17 -11.72
CA LEU A 25 1.20 7.21 -11.69
C LEU A 25 2.42 6.82 -12.52
N ILE A 26 2.87 5.57 -12.39
CA ILE A 26 4.00 5.05 -13.16
C ILE A 26 3.71 5.05 -14.65
N THR A 27 2.53 4.58 -15.08
CA THR A 27 2.13 4.61 -16.50
C THR A 27 2.10 6.04 -17.04
N ARG A 28 1.62 7.02 -16.26
CA ARG A 28 1.67 8.43 -16.66
C ARG A 28 3.09 8.96 -16.79
N LEU A 29 4.00 8.53 -15.91
CA LEU A 29 5.41 8.90 -16.00
C LEU A 29 6.07 8.30 -17.24
N GLU A 30 5.73 7.06 -17.57
CA GLU A 30 6.14 6.36 -18.79
C GLU A 30 5.64 7.08 -20.05
N ASP A 31 4.35 7.47 -20.11
CA ASP A 31 3.80 8.21 -21.24
C ASP A 31 4.54 9.54 -21.45
N LYS A 32 4.80 10.29 -20.37
CA LYS A 32 5.56 11.56 -20.42
C LYS A 32 6.99 11.37 -20.94
N LEU A 33 7.65 10.28 -20.52
CA LEU A 33 9.00 9.96 -20.98
C LEU A 33 9.01 9.59 -22.47
N ARG A 34 8.01 8.83 -22.93
CA ARG A 34 7.89 8.46 -24.35
C ARG A 34 7.65 9.68 -25.24
N ASP A 35 6.84 10.63 -24.76
CA ASP A 35 6.50 11.85 -25.49
C ASP A 35 7.60 12.94 -25.37
N SER A 36 8.76 12.60 -24.77
CA SER A 36 9.89 13.52 -24.54
C SER A 36 9.53 14.77 -23.73
N GLU A 37 8.52 14.68 -22.86
CA GLU A 37 8.19 15.76 -21.94
C GLU A 37 9.25 15.88 -20.83
N GLU A 38 9.62 17.12 -20.47
CA GLU A 38 10.55 17.36 -19.37
C GLU A 38 9.93 16.95 -18.02
N VAL A 39 10.42 15.85 -17.46
CA VAL A 39 10.15 15.45 -16.08
C VAL A 39 11.04 16.27 -15.14
N ASN A 40 10.62 17.51 -14.87
CA ASN A 40 11.28 18.37 -13.89
C ASN A 40 10.71 18.17 -12.47
N GLN A 41 11.40 18.72 -11.46
CA GLN A 41 11.04 18.60 -10.05
C GLN A 41 9.62 19.10 -9.75
N LYS A 42 9.17 20.16 -10.42
CA LYS A 42 7.84 20.76 -10.21
C LYS A 42 6.72 19.83 -10.69
N THR A 43 6.89 19.23 -11.87
CA THR A 43 5.94 18.26 -12.42
C THR A 43 5.89 17.00 -11.56
N PHE A 44 7.04 16.52 -11.09
CA PHE A 44 7.13 15.37 -10.19
C PHE A 44 6.42 15.62 -8.84
N GLN A 45 6.65 16.77 -8.20
CA GLN A 45 5.95 17.14 -6.96
C GLN A 45 4.44 17.19 -7.15
N LYS A 46 3.95 17.75 -8.27
CA LYS A 46 2.52 17.81 -8.59
C LYS A 46 1.91 16.41 -8.71
N ASP A 47 2.63 15.48 -9.34
CA ASP A 47 2.17 14.11 -9.50
C ASP A 47 2.19 13.33 -8.18
N LEU A 48 3.20 13.54 -7.34
CA LEU A 48 3.23 13.02 -5.96
C LEU A 48 2.06 13.56 -5.12
N SER A 49 1.79 14.87 -5.14
CA SER A 49 0.66 15.44 -4.40
C SER A 49 -0.68 14.82 -4.82
N ARG A 50 -0.86 14.56 -6.13
CA ARG A 50 -2.06 13.87 -6.64
C ARG A 50 -2.15 12.43 -6.16
N LEU A 51 -1.02 11.71 -6.08
CA LEU A 51 -0.97 10.37 -5.53
C LEU A 51 -1.39 10.38 -4.06
N PHE A 52 -0.83 11.28 -3.24
CA PHE A 52 -1.19 11.40 -1.82
C PHE A 52 -2.69 11.68 -1.62
N ILE A 53 -3.28 12.57 -2.42
CA ILE A 53 -4.73 12.84 -2.35
C ILE A 53 -5.55 11.58 -2.63
N LYS A 54 -5.18 10.81 -3.67
CA LYS A 54 -5.86 9.53 -3.96
C LYS A 54 -5.72 8.55 -2.81
N ILE A 55 -4.52 8.44 -2.24
CA ILE A 55 -4.24 7.52 -1.15
C ILE A 55 -5.02 7.89 0.11
N MET A 56 -5.11 9.17 0.46
CA MET A 56 -5.95 9.61 1.59
C MET A 56 -7.41 9.20 1.42
N ILE A 57 -7.95 9.32 0.20
CA ILE A 57 -9.32 8.88 -0.09
C ILE A 57 -9.44 7.36 0.06
N ILE A 58 -8.49 6.60 -0.49
CA ILE A 58 -8.45 5.14 -0.42
C ILE A 58 -8.34 4.65 1.02
N GLU A 59 -7.48 5.28 1.84
CA GLU A 59 -7.20 4.89 3.22
C GLU A 59 -8.29 5.29 4.21
N SER A 60 -9.19 6.21 3.85
CA SER A 60 -10.30 6.59 4.72
C SER A 60 -11.14 5.38 5.17
N ILE A 61 -11.39 4.42 4.26
CA ILE A 61 -12.14 3.19 4.57
C ILE A 61 -11.31 2.24 5.46
N PRO A 62 -10.07 1.84 5.09
CA PRO A 62 -9.18 1.08 5.96
C PRO A 62 -9.05 1.65 7.37
N ILE A 63 -8.87 2.96 7.53
CA ILE A 63 -8.74 3.60 8.85
C ILE A 63 -9.99 3.36 9.69
N ILE A 64 -11.19 3.51 9.12
CA ILE A 64 -12.45 3.22 9.81
C ILE A 64 -12.52 1.73 10.21
N LEU A 65 -12.12 0.82 9.32
CA LEU A 65 -12.10 -0.62 9.61
C LEU A 65 -11.10 -0.98 10.72
N ILE A 66 -9.91 -0.39 10.73
CA ILE A 66 -8.95 -0.55 11.82
C ILE A 66 -9.57 -0.11 13.15
N PHE A 67 -10.22 1.06 13.17
CA PHE A 67 -10.85 1.59 14.38
C PHE A 67 -11.97 0.68 14.90
N LEU A 68 -12.84 0.19 14.01
CA LEU A 68 -13.86 -0.80 14.36
C LEU A 68 -13.25 -2.12 14.85
N GLY A 69 -12.15 -2.56 14.25
CA GLY A 69 -11.41 -3.73 14.69
C GLY A 69 -10.93 -3.61 16.14
N PHE A 70 -10.37 -2.46 16.52
CA PHE A 70 -9.98 -2.19 17.90
C PHE A 70 -11.17 -2.13 18.86
N ILE A 71 -12.32 -1.60 18.44
CA ILE A 71 -13.54 -1.60 19.26
C ILE A 71 -14.00 -3.04 19.50
N GLU A 72 -14.11 -3.86 18.45
CA GLU A 72 -14.56 -5.26 18.56
C GLU A 72 -13.60 -6.12 19.37
N MET A 73 -12.30 -5.81 19.37
CA MET A 73 -11.29 -6.53 20.14
C MET A 73 -11.63 -6.57 21.64
N ASN A 74 -12.14 -5.49 22.22
CA ASN A 74 -12.49 -5.44 23.66
C ASN A 74 -13.65 -6.37 24.07
N TYR A 75 -14.45 -6.83 23.11
CA TYR A 75 -15.60 -7.71 23.35
C TYR A 75 -15.36 -9.11 22.78
N PHE A 76 -14.19 -9.37 22.21
CA PHE A 76 -13.88 -10.62 21.54
C PHE A 76 -13.19 -11.56 22.51
N GLU A 77 -13.81 -12.70 22.78
CA GLU A 77 -13.20 -13.77 23.56
C GLU A 77 -12.49 -14.77 22.64
N LEU A 78 -11.19 -14.93 22.85
CA LEU A 78 -10.38 -15.88 22.09
C LEU A 78 -10.75 -17.32 22.48
N THR A 79 -11.46 -18.01 21.59
CA THR A 79 -11.89 -19.40 21.81
C THR A 79 -10.99 -20.40 21.11
N ASN A 80 -10.26 -19.97 20.07
CA ASN A 80 -9.36 -20.83 19.30
C ASN A 80 -8.25 -20.01 18.63
N LEU A 81 -7.00 -20.49 18.70
CA LEU A 81 -5.84 -19.85 18.05
C LEU A 81 -5.99 -19.71 16.52
N PHE A 82 -6.76 -20.58 15.86
CA PHE A 82 -7.06 -20.45 14.43
C PHE A 82 -7.77 -19.12 14.09
N GLN A 83 -8.47 -18.51 15.05
CA GLN A 83 -9.11 -17.20 14.89
C GLN A 83 -8.08 -16.07 14.70
N VAL A 84 -6.85 -16.25 15.16
CA VAL A 84 -5.76 -15.27 14.98
C VAL A 84 -4.89 -15.64 13.79
N TYR A 85 -4.49 -16.92 13.68
CA TYR A 85 -3.53 -17.34 12.66
C TYR A 85 -4.05 -17.17 11.23
N ILE A 86 -5.33 -17.45 10.98
CA ILE A 86 -5.89 -17.31 9.62
C ILE A 86 -5.86 -15.84 9.17
N PRO A 87 -6.39 -14.86 9.92
CA PRO A 87 -6.25 -13.46 9.58
C PRO A 87 -4.80 -13.00 9.42
N LEU A 88 -3.90 -13.44 10.30
CA LEU A 88 -2.49 -13.05 10.25
C LEU A 88 -1.81 -13.50 8.96
N ILE A 89 -2.00 -14.76 8.56
CA ILE A 89 -1.44 -15.31 7.32
C ILE A 89 -1.99 -14.57 6.10
N LEU A 90 -3.28 -14.21 6.11
CA LEU A 90 -3.88 -13.43 5.03
C LEU A 90 -3.28 -12.03 4.92
N VAL A 91 -3.13 -11.32 6.04
CA VAL A 91 -2.50 -9.98 6.03
C VAL A 91 -1.04 -10.06 5.55
N LEU A 92 -0.29 -11.07 5.98
CA LEU A 92 1.07 -11.30 5.49
C LEU A 92 1.09 -11.57 3.98
N GLY A 93 0.18 -12.40 3.47
CA GLY A 93 0.03 -12.64 2.04
C GLY A 93 -0.29 -11.36 1.26
N ILE A 94 -1.20 -10.53 1.79
CA ILE A 94 -1.57 -9.23 1.22
C ILE A 94 -0.37 -8.27 1.20
N LEU A 95 0.39 -8.19 2.29
CA LEU A 95 1.60 -7.36 2.38
C LEU A 95 2.64 -7.78 1.34
N VAL A 96 2.96 -9.08 1.28
CA VAL A 96 3.93 -9.62 0.32
C VAL A 96 3.46 -9.36 -1.12
N PHE A 97 2.19 -9.59 -1.41
CA PHE A 97 1.60 -9.28 -2.71
C PHE A 97 1.74 -7.79 -3.08
N GLY A 98 1.46 -6.89 -2.13
CA GLY A 98 1.59 -5.45 -2.32
C GLY A 98 3.03 -5.04 -2.63
N LEU A 99 3.99 -5.51 -1.84
CA LEU A 99 5.41 -5.24 -2.06
C LEU A 99 5.89 -5.74 -3.43
N ILE A 100 5.56 -7.00 -3.78
CA ILE A 100 5.90 -7.58 -5.09
C ILE A 100 5.28 -6.76 -6.22
N SER A 101 4.03 -6.30 -6.06
CA SER A 101 3.33 -5.51 -7.07
C SER A 101 3.97 -4.14 -7.32
N ILE A 102 4.37 -3.43 -6.26
CA ILE A 102 5.13 -2.16 -6.38
C ILE A 102 6.48 -2.41 -7.05
N PHE A 103 7.21 -3.45 -6.63
CA PHE A 103 8.49 -3.81 -7.23
C PHE A 103 8.37 -4.23 -8.70
N SER A 104 7.33 -4.96 -9.07
CA SER A 104 7.12 -5.40 -10.46
C SER A 104 6.80 -4.23 -11.39
N THR A 105 6.11 -3.22 -10.85
CA THR A 105 5.79 -1.98 -11.58
C THR A 105 7.04 -1.18 -11.96
N ARG A 106 8.13 -1.27 -11.18
CA ARG A 106 9.46 -0.71 -11.52
C ARG A 106 10.03 -1.27 -12.82
N GLY A 107 9.89 -2.59 -13.02
CA GLY A 107 10.52 -3.32 -14.11
C GLY A 107 10.11 -2.78 -15.48
N ALA A 108 8.86 -2.32 -15.59
CA ALA A 108 8.33 -1.71 -16.81
C ALA A 108 9.05 -0.41 -17.18
N VAL A 109 9.34 0.47 -16.20
CA VAL A 109 9.96 1.78 -16.48
C VAL A 109 11.45 1.66 -16.72
N ILE A 110 12.18 0.96 -15.83
CA ILE A 110 13.65 0.92 -15.89
C ILE A 110 14.19 0.18 -17.14
N ALA A 111 13.37 -0.66 -17.78
CA ALA A 111 13.71 -1.31 -19.04
C ALA A 111 13.82 -0.34 -20.24
N MET A 112 13.32 0.89 -20.13
CA MET A 112 13.48 1.91 -21.18
C MET A 112 14.94 2.36 -21.27
N HIS A 113 15.52 2.25 -22.46
CA HIS A 113 16.96 2.40 -22.69
C HIS A 113 17.50 3.84 -22.54
N GLU A 114 16.64 4.84 -22.31
CA GLU A 114 17.02 6.27 -22.37
C GLU A 114 16.40 7.13 -21.26
N ILE A 115 16.51 6.71 -20.00
CA ILE A 115 16.02 7.52 -18.88
C ILE A 115 17.12 8.51 -18.42
N PRO A 116 16.86 9.83 -18.38
CA PRO A 116 17.77 10.80 -17.77
C PRO A 116 18.13 10.42 -16.33
N LYS A 117 19.39 10.67 -15.93
CA LYS A 117 19.89 10.29 -14.60
C LYS A 117 19.03 10.87 -13.47
N ASP A 118 18.55 12.09 -13.63
CA ASP A 118 17.71 12.78 -12.64
C ASP A 118 16.33 12.10 -12.50
N THR A 119 15.73 11.69 -13.62
CA THR A 119 14.44 10.98 -13.63
C THR A 119 14.55 9.60 -12.98
N ARG A 120 15.69 8.92 -13.14
CA ARG A 120 15.96 7.66 -12.45
C ARG A 120 15.96 7.83 -10.92
N GLY A 121 16.51 8.94 -10.42
CA GLY A 121 16.45 9.27 -8.99
C GLY A 121 15.01 9.43 -8.49
N PHE A 122 14.16 10.14 -9.25
CA PHE A 122 12.74 10.30 -8.91
C PHE A 122 11.97 8.98 -8.88
N ILE A 123 12.24 8.06 -9.81
CA ILE A 123 11.61 6.74 -9.83
C ILE A 123 11.96 5.95 -8.55
N TYR A 124 13.22 5.98 -8.10
CA TYR A 124 13.61 5.31 -6.87
C TYR A 124 12.92 5.90 -5.63
N THR A 125 12.86 7.22 -5.53
CA THR A 125 12.11 7.90 -4.48
C THR A 125 10.64 7.49 -4.51
N LEU A 126 10.05 7.43 -5.70
CA LEU A 126 8.65 7.04 -5.86
C LEU A 126 8.41 5.59 -5.41
N LEU A 127 9.30 4.66 -5.75
CA LEU A 127 9.21 3.27 -5.28
C LEU A 127 9.32 3.17 -3.77
N PHE A 128 10.24 3.91 -3.16
CA PHE A 128 10.37 3.92 -1.71
C PHE A 128 9.09 4.43 -1.03
N ILE A 129 8.53 5.52 -1.55
CA ILE A 129 7.23 6.04 -1.10
C ILE A 129 6.13 5.01 -1.30
N GLY A 130 6.05 4.37 -2.48
CA GLY A 130 5.05 3.35 -2.79
C GLY A 130 5.12 2.14 -1.85
N MET A 131 6.32 1.66 -1.55
CA MET A 131 6.55 0.58 -0.58
C MET A 131 6.12 0.97 0.83
N ALA A 132 6.48 2.18 1.27
CA ALA A 132 6.07 2.67 2.58
C ALA A 132 4.54 2.72 2.70
N LEU A 133 3.86 3.31 1.71
CA LEU A 133 2.41 3.47 1.70
C LEU A 133 1.69 2.12 1.63
N VAL A 134 2.10 1.20 0.74
CA VAL A 134 1.46 -0.11 0.62
C VAL A 134 1.63 -0.97 1.88
N SER A 135 2.69 -0.73 2.66
CA SER A 135 2.98 -1.49 3.88
C SER A 135 2.32 -0.97 5.14
N ALA A 136 1.91 0.31 5.19
CA ALA A 136 1.47 0.98 6.41
C ALA A 136 0.27 0.27 7.08
N ILE A 137 -0.84 0.10 6.35
CA ILE A 137 -2.05 -0.54 6.89
C ILE A 137 -1.84 -2.03 7.20
N PRO A 138 -1.18 -2.84 6.36
CA PRO A 138 -0.86 -4.23 6.72
C PRO A 138 0.01 -4.37 7.97
N ILE A 139 1.01 -3.50 8.16
CA ILE A 139 1.84 -3.53 9.38
C ILE A 139 1.00 -3.23 10.62
N ILE A 140 0.14 -2.20 10.57
CA ILE A 140 -0.79 -1.90 11.67
C ILE A 140 -1.69 -3.11 11.93
N SER A 141 -2.25 -3.71 10.88
CA SER A 141 -3.11 -4.89 10.96
C SER A 141 -2.41 -6.09 11.60
N ILE A 142 -1.15 -6.36 11.24
CA ILE A 142 -0.33 -7.42 11.84
C ILE A 142 -0.19 -7.18 13.35
N ILE A 143 0.21 -5.97 13.74
CA ILE A 143 0.39 -5.60 15.15
C ILE A 143 -0.93 -5.75 15.90
N SER A 144 -2.03 -5.23 15.36
CA SER A 144 -3.36 -5.34 15.96
C SER A 144 -3.81 -6.80 16.13
N ILE A 145 -3.58 -7.66 15.13
CA ILE A 145 -3.90 -9.08 15.22
C ILE A 145 -3.05 -9.76 16.30
N PHE A 146 -1.77 -9.40 16.44
CA PHE A 146 -0.92 -9.90 17.54
C PHE A 146 -1.42 -9.46 18.91
N MET A 147 -1.98 -8.25 19.03
CA MET A 147 -2.54 -7.78 20.30
C MET A 147 -3.71 -8.63 20.79
N ILE A 148 -4.45 -9.30 19.89
CA ILE A 148 -5.53 -10.24 20.26
C ILE A 148 -4.97 -11.42 21.08
N LEU A 149 -3.72 -11.85 20.85
CA LEU A 149 -3.10 -12.93 21.62
C LEU A 149 -2.72 -12.53 23.05
N GLY A 150 -2.59 -11.22 23.31
CA GLY A 150 -2.23 -10.67 24.61
C GLY A 150 -3.42 -10.33 25.51
N GLN A 151 -4.65 -10.55 25.03
CA GLN A 151 -5.90 -10.39 25.78
C GLN A 151 -6.37 -11.75 26.30
#